data_AF-A0A5J5CI69-F1
#
_entry.id   AF-A0A5J5CI69-F1
#
_cell.length_a   1.000
_cell.length_b   1.000
_cell.length_c   1.000
_cell.angle_alpha   90.00
_cell.angle_beta   90.00
_cell.angle_gamma   90.00
#
_symmetry.space_group_name_H-M   'P 1'
#
loop_
_entity.id
_entity.type
_entity.pdbx_description
1 polymer ?
#
loop_
_entity_poly.entity_id
_entity_poly.type
_entity_poly.pdbx_seq_one_letter_code
_entity_poly.pdbx_strand_id
1 'polypeptide(L)'
;MEMSFSDEKLTEVESLKGSTKKQKKKDAWKPEGPMDPFAMLDSLPETKQQEIQKALHLFSLGRSLPKTLQQAQKHMYHFWDTQPVPKLRDRIVTHGPIVEGEASVRKEPCSLPQGFSWDTLDLSSPTVLKELCTLLNDNYVEEDENTFRLEFSLEYLQWALQPPNWLAQWNCGVRVDANKKLVGFIAALPADVRIYETEKRMVQVKFLCVHKKLRLKRMTPVLIRELARRVNQQGLHQAVYTAGRVLPTPMSSCRCWHRLLNPRKLAEVTTTPGLRPMTKEDVVGIHSLLQANLRKFYLSPVMSLQEIEHWLLPRGDVIDTYVVEGDDGTLTDVVSFYSVSSRVLNHPVHTGLREAHLLYVASAATDSVDLMGDTLVLAKSKGFDVFSALEAMDNRSFLEKLKFSISDKSLHYYLYNWMCPKMSPDKVPSAVCPPAKTRCCHSLYLKPKVFHTIPFC
;
A
#
# COMPACT_ATOMS: atom_id res chain seq x y z
N MET A 1 -34.92 -25.25 67.18
CA MET A 1 -35.15 -25.90 68.48
C MET A 1 -33.97 -26.83 68.69
N GLU A 2 -33.16 -26.53 69.73
CA GLU A 2 -32.18 -27.39 70.44
C GLU A 2 -31.05 -28.05 69.61
N MET A 3 -29.76 -27.71 69.78
CA MET A 3 -28.82 -27.85 70.92
C MET A 3 -28.60 -29.28 71.46
N SER A 4 -27.35 -29.78 71.32
CA SER A 4 -26.50 -30.50 72.31
C SER A 4 -25.38 -31.22 71.53
N PHE A 5 -24.06 -31.11 71.77
CA PHE A 5 -23.16 -31.07 72.94
C PHE A 5 -23.04 -32.38 73.75
N SER A 6 -21.81 -32.92 73.75
CA SER A 6 -21.17 -33.77 74.78
C SER A 6 -19.66 -33.73 74.46
N ASP A 7 -18.84 -32.92 75.12
CA ASP A 7 -18.09 -33.14 76.38
C ASP A 7 -17.16 -34.37 76.39
N GLU A 8 -15.86 -34.13 76.54
CA GLU A 8 -15.07 -34.62 77.69
C GLU A 8 -13.62 -34.05 77.71
N LYS A 9 -13.22 -33.56 78.89
CA LYS A 9 -11.87 -33.12 79.30
C LYS A 9 -11.24 -34.21 80.19
N LEU A 10 -9.90 -34.26 80.27
CA LEU A 10 -9.06 -34.63 81.44
C LEU A 10 -7.59 -34.28 81.10
N THR A 11 -7.01 -33.19 81.64
CA THR A 11 -6.18 -33.01 82.87
C THR A 11 -4.66 -33.29 82.74
N GLU A 12 -3.90 -32.20 82.91
CA GLU A 12 -2.57 -31.93 83.51
C GLU A 12 -1.60 -33.06 83.91
N VAL A 13 -0.28 -32.84 83.69
CA VAL A 13 0.78 -32.67 84.73
C VAL A 13 2.02 -31.93 84.16
N GLU A 14 2.59 -31.00 84.93
CA GLU A 14 3.83 -30.21 84.70
C GLU A 14 5.15 -30.98 84.94
N SER A 15 6.27 -30.58 84.30
CA SER A 15 7.48 -30.07 85.00
C SER A 15 8.76 -29.89 84.13
N LEU A 16 9.32 -28.68 84.23
CA LEU A 16 10.74 -28.25 84.39
C LEU A 16 11.83 -28.38 83.28
N LYS A 17 12.15 -27.18 82.73
CA LYS A 17 13.48 -26.52 82.51
C LYS A 17 14.49 -27.03 81.47
N GLY A 18 14.89 -26.13 80.54
CA GLY A 18 16.17 -26.22 79.80
C GLY A 18 16.34 -25.36 78.53
N SER A 19 16.42 -24.02 78.67
CA SER A 19 17.10 -23.01 77.82
C SER A 19 17.16 -23.09 76.26
N THR A 20 16.46 -22.11 75.64
CA THR A 20 16.88 -21.20 74.53
C THR A 20 17.24 -21.74 73.12
N LYS A 21 16.25 -21.65 72.20
CA LYS A 21 16.44 -21.28 70.78
C LYS A 21 15.18 -20.52 70.30
N LYS A 22 15.27 -19.19 70.12
CA LYS A 22 14.24 -18.40 69.44
C LYS A 22 14.68 -18.15 67.99
N GLN A 23 14.16 -18.96 67.08
CA GLN A 23 13.95 -18.55 65.68
C GLN A 23 12.56 -19.05 65.28
N LYS A 24 11.58 -18.16 65.41
CA LYS A 24 10.18 -18.40 65.05
C LYS A 24 10.07 -18.44 63.53
N LYS A 25 9.58 -19.57 63.03
CA LYS A 25 9.17 -19.77 61.64
C LYS A 25 7.66 -19.52 61.56
N LYS A 26 7.31 -18.64 60.62
CA LYS A 26 6.06 -18.51 59.83
C LYS A 26 4.72 -18.33 60.54
N ASP A 27 4.13 -17.17 60.24
CA ASP A 27 2.85 -16.99 59.55
C ASP A 27 3.05 -15.80 58.58
N ALA A 28 2.31 -15.51 57.52
CA ALA A 28 1.39 -16.18 56.62
C ALA A 28 1.04 -15.06 55.60
N TRP A 29 1.02 -15.37 54.30
CA TRP A 29 0.39 -14.59 53.21
C TRP A 29 0.42 -13.04 53.23
N LYS A 30 1.20 -12.46 52.32
CA LYS A 30 0.81 -11.23 51.59
C LYS A 30 1.05 -11.47 50.10
N PRO A 31 0.09 -11.18 49.21
CA PRO A 31 0.35 -11.21 47.78
C PRO A 31 1.23 -10.00 47.44
N GLU A 32 2.46 -10.24 46.99
CA GLU A 32 3.28 -9.19 46.38
C GLU A 32 2.55 -8.72 45.11
N GLY A 33 2.30 -7.42 45.02
CA GLY A 33 1.78 -6.79 43.81
C GLY A 33 2.74 -6.96 42.63
N PRO A 34 2.33 -6.59 41.40
CA PRO A 34 3.21 -6.72 40.24
C PRO A 34 4.49 -5.91 40.48
N MET A 35 5.63 -6.61 40.57
CA MET A 35 6.93 -5.97 40.76
C MET A 35 7.26 -5.06 39.57
N ASP A 36 7.90 -3.93 39.87
CA ASP A 36 8.33 -2.94 38.89
C ASP A 36 9.26 -3.60 37.83
N PRO A 37 8.89 -3.58 36.54
CA PRO A 37 9.68 -4.17 35.46
C PRO A 37 11.12 -3.66 35.39
N PHE A 38 11.38 -2.44 35.85
CA PHE A 38 12.72 -1.85 35.86
C PHE A 38 13.59 -2.40 37.00
N ALA A 39 13.01 -2.61 38.18
CA ALA A 39 13.71 -3.26 39.30
C ALA A 39 14.05 -4.74 38.99
N MET A 40 13.21 -5.42 38.20
CA MET A 40 13.50 -6.76 37.70
C MET A 40 14.63 -6.79 36.66
N LEU A 41 14.77 -5.73 35.85
CA LEU A 41 15.86 -5.63 34.89
C LEU A 41 17.19 -5.38 35.60
N ASP A 42 17.20 -4.47 36.59
CA ASP A 42 18.40 -4.07 37.34
C ASP A 42 18.94 -5.19 38.27
N SER A 43 18.13 -6.20 38.57
CA SER A 43 18.53 -7.39 39.34
C SER A 43 19.13 -8.53 38.51
N LEU A 44 19.17 -8.40 37.17
CA LEU A 44 19.78 -9.40 36.29
C LEU A 44 21.30 -9.20 36.14
N PRO A 45 22.06 -10.26 35.82
CA PRO A 45 23.48 -10.13 35.49
C PRO A 45 23.69 -9.17 34.30
N GLU A 46 24.77 -8.38 34.35
CA GLU A 46 25.07 -7.31 33.40
C GLU A 46 25.09 -7.77 31.93
N THR A 47 25.51 -9.02 31.67
CA THR A 47 25.45 -9.66 30.34
C THR A 47 24.02 -9.89 29.86
N LYS A 48 23.12 -10.32 30.73
CA LYS A 48 21.68 -10.50 30.41
C LYS A 48 20.97 -9.16 30.31
N GLN A 49 21.34 -8.18 31.13
CA GLN A 49 20.87 -6.79 30.97
C GLN A 49 21.28 -6.23 29.61
N GLN A 50 22.55 -6.42 29.20
CA GLN A 50 23.02 -6.01 27.89
C GLN A 50 22.34 -6.78 26.75
N GLU A 51 22.04 -8.06 26.91
CA GLU A 51 21.27 -8.84 25.92
C GLU A 51 19.81 -8.38 25.84
N ILE A 52 19.17 -8.09 26.97
CA ILE A 52 17.80 -7.59 27.02
C ILE A 52 17.74 -6.15 26.51
N GLN A 53 18.73 -5.30 26.81
CA GLN A 53 18.87 -3.96 26.24
C GLN A 53 19.19 -4.03 24.75
N LYS A 54 20.04 -4.95 24.28
CA LYS A 54 20.27 -5.21 22.86
C LYS A 54 19.00 -5.73 22.18
N ALA A 55 18.24 -6.61 22.82
CA ALA A 55 16.97 -7.12 22.33
C ALA A 55 15.92 -6.01 22.29
N LEU A 56 15.78 -5.19 23.35
CA LEU A 56 14.93 -4.00 23.41
C LEU A 56 15.37 -2.94 22.39
N HIS A 57 16.66 -2.81 22.12
CA HIS A 57 17.18 -1.98 21.03
C HIS A 57 16.84 -2.58 19.66
N LEU A 58 16.92 -3.92 19.52
CA LEU A 58 16.49 -4.67 18.34
C LEU A 58 14.96 -4.66 18.13
N PHE A 59 14.17 -4.54 19.19
CA PHE A 59 12.71 -4.37 19.16
C PHE A 59 12.32 -2.90 18.97
N SER A 60 13.13 -1.94 19.45
CA SER A 60 12.95 -0.51 19.17
C SER A 60 13.37 -0.12 17.74
N LEU A 61 14.05 -1.02 17.01
CA LEU A 61 14.21 -0.97 15.55
C LEU A 61 12.87 -1.13 14.79
N GLY A 62 11.75 -1.33 15.48
CA GLY A 62 10.40 -1.17 14.93
C GLY A 62 10.01 0.29 14.66
N ARG A 63 10.92 1.15 14.19
CA ARG A 63 10.52 2.45 13.65
C ARG A 63 9.79 2.19 12.33
N SER A 64 8.55 2.67 12.23
CA SER A 64 7.81 2.65 10.96
C SER A 64 8.67 3.30 9.87
N LEU A 65 8.56 2.79 8.64
CA LEU A 65 9.31 3.36 7.53
C LEU A 65 9.04 4.88 7.42
N PRO A 66 10.05 5.70 7.08
CA PRO A 66 9.91 7.15 7.03
C PRO A 66 8.75 7.60 6.16
N LYS A 67 7.97 8.57 6.65
CA LYS A 67 6.90 9.23 5.86
C LYS A 67 7.48 10.37 5.00
N THR A 68 8.62 10.95 5.41
CA THR A 68 9.22 12.12 4.74
C THR A 68 10.68 11.89 4.37
N LEU A 69 11.18 12.63 3.36
CA LEU A 69 12.59 12.58 2.95
C LEU A 69 13.55 12.97 4.09
N GLN A 70 13.16 13.91 4.95
CA GLN A 70 13.96 14.32 6.11
C GLN A 70 14.11 13.19 7.13
N GLN A 71 13.04 12.45 7.40
CA GLN A 71 13.09 11.26 8.26
C GLN A 71 13.95 10.16 7.62
N ALA A 72 13.85 9.98 6.30
CA ALA A 72 14.59 8.98 5.55
C ALA A 72 16.11 9.19 5.60
N GLN A 73 16.58 10.44 5.54
CA GLN A 73 18.02 10.75 5.63
C GLN A 73 18.68 10.33 6.95
N LYS A 74 17.89 10.15 8.01
CA LYS A 74 18.33 9.73 9.35
C LYS A 74 18.05 8.25 9.62
N HIS A 75 17.39 7.55 8.69
CA HIS A 75 16.99 6.16 8.87
C HIS A 75 18.07 5.21 8.30
N MET A 76 18.35 4.11 9.00
CA MET A 76 19.22 3.04 8.54
C MET A 76 18.42 1.96 7.81
N TYR A 77 18.80 1.61 6.58
CA TYR A 77 18.01 0.69 5.74
C TYR A 77 18.74 -0.63 5.49
N HIS A 78 18.96 -1.43 6.53
CA HIS A 78 19.76 -2.68 6.46
C HIS A 78 19.44 -3.59 5.27
N PHE A 79 18.17 -3.74 4.89
CA PHE A 79 17.80 -4.51 3.71
C PHE A 79 18.20 -3.79 2.41
N TRP A 80 17.74 -2.56 2.20
CA TRP A 80 17.96 -1.80 0.97
C TRP A 80 19.43 -1.41 0.75
N ASP A 81 20.23 -1.35 1.82
CA ASP A 81 21.67 -1.15 1.73
C ASP A 81 22.35 -2.28 0.95
N THR A 82 21.79 -3.50 0.99
CA THR A 82 22.27 -4.68 0.22
C THR A 82 21.67 -4.81 -1.18
N GLN A 83 20.71 -3.96 -1.56
CA GLN A 83 20.01 -4.06 -2.84
C GLN A 83 20.63 -3.17 -3.91
N PRO A 84 20.51 -3.53 -5.21
CA PRO A 84 20.95 -2.72 -6.35
C PRO A 84 19.97 -1.57 -6.56
N VAL A 85 19.99 -0.61 -5.65
CA VAL A 85 19.22 0.64 -5.70
C VAL A 85 20.15 1.80 -5.32
N PRO A 86 19.94 3.01 -5.87
CA PRO A 86 20.75 4.15 -5.50
C PRO A 86 20.54 4.53 -4.04
N LYS A 87 21.58 5.02 -3.36
CA LYS A 87 21.51 5.45 -1.97
C LYS A 87 21.03 6.90 -1.88
N LEU A 88 20.41 7.27 -0.76
CA LEU A 88 19.69 8.56 -0.61
C LEU A 88 20.56 9.80 -0.83
N ARG A 89 21.88 9.66 -0.67
CA ARG A 89 22.86 10.75 -0.79
C ARG A 89 23.58 10.77 -2.13
N ASP A 90 23.32 9.80 -3.00
CA ASP A 90 24.01 9.68 -4.28
C ASP A 90 23.55 10.80 -5.22
N ARG A 91 24.51 11.43 -5.90
CA ARG A 91 24.24 12.31 -7.03
C ARG A 91 24.34 11.50 -8.31
N ILE A 92 23.19 11.12 -8.84
CA ILE A 92 23.11 10.31 -10.06
C ILE A 92 23.00 11.24 -11.25
N VAL A 93 23.98 11.16 -12.14
CA VAL A 93 24.00 11.87 -13.43
C VAL A 93 24.00 10.91 -14.63
N THR A 94 24.21 9.62 -14.38
CA THR A 94 24.28 8.56 -15.38
C THR A 94 22.94 7.81 -15.48
N HIS A 95 22.75 7.16 -16.62
CA HIS A 95 21.58 6.33 -16.92
C HIS A 95 22.05 4.89 -17.12
N GLY A 96 21.33 3.92 -16.54
CA GLY A 96 21.58 2.50 -16.83
C GLY A 96 21.40 1.56 -15.64
N PRO A 97 21.70 0.27 -15.82
CA PRO A 97 21.67 -0.72 -14.75
C PRO A 97 22.73 -0.42 -13.67
N ILE A 98 22.44 -0.80 -12.42
CA ILE A 98 23.37 -0.63 -11.30
C ILE A 98 24.35 -1.79 -11.21
N VAL A 99 23.85 -2.99 -11.50
CA VAL A 99 24.62 -4.21 -11.62
C VAL A 99 24.46 -4.71 -13.05
N GLU A 100 25.58 -4.80 -13.76
CA GLU A 100 25.67 -5.36 -15.11
C GLU A 100 26.08 -6.84 -15.05
N GLY A 101 25.55 -7.64 -15.98
CA GLY A 101 25.94 -9.04 -16.20
C GLY A 101 24.89 -10.10 -15.81
N GLU A 102 24.97 -11.26 -16.47
CA GLU A 102 24.22 -12.47 -16.13
C GLU A 102 24.78 -13.10 -14.86
N ALA A 103 24.43 -12.53 -13.70
CA ALA A 103 24.72 -13.20 -12.44
C ALA A 103 24.03 -14.56 -12.43
N SER A 104 24.76 -15.63 -12.10
CA SER A 104 24.20 -16.98 -11.94
C SER A 104 22.96 -16.94 -11.04
N VAL A 105 21.78 -17.07 -11.65
CA VAL A 105 20.51 -16.95 -10.94
C VAL A 105 20.29 -18.19 -10.11
N ARG A 106 20.08 -18.01 -8.80
CA ARG A 106 19.80 -19.11 -7.88
C ARG A 106 18.57 -19.92 -8.34
N LYS A 107 18.74 -21.24 -8.46
CA LYS A 107 17.67 -22.15 -8.88
C LYS A 107 16.69 -22.48 -7.76
N GLU A 108 17.15 -22.70 -6.52
CA GLU A 108 16.24 -23.01 -5.42
C GLU A 108 15.55 -21.75 -4.86
N PRO A 109 14.30 -21.90 -4.36
CA PRO A 109 13.62 -20.84 -3.64
C PRO A 109 14.40 -20.33 -2.42
N CYS A 110 14.13 -19.08 -2.03
CA CYS A 110 14.64 -18.54 -0.78
C CYS A 110 14.13 -19.35 0.42
N SER A 111 14.98 -19.57 1.42
CA SER A 111 14.58 -20.28 2.63
C SER A 111 13.55 -19.48 3.44
N LEU A 112 12.47 -20.15 3.85
CA LEU A 112 11.48 -19.62 4.78
C LEU A 112 11.73 -20.17 6.19
N PRO A 113 11.26 -19.47 7.24
CA PRO A 113 11.23 -20.04 8.60
C PRO A 113 10.43 -21.35 8.63
N GLN A 114 10.75 -22.23 9.58
CA GLN A 114 10.03 -23.50 9.76
C GLN A 114 8.52 -23.27 9.95
N GLY A 115 7.70 -24.10 9.31
CA GLY A 115 6.24 -24.01 9.36
C GLY A 115 5.61 -23.09 8.29
N PHE A 116 6.41 -22.58 7.37
CA PHE A 116 5.95 -21.81 6.21
C PHE A 116 6.46 -22.42 4.90
N SER A 117 5.62 -22.37 3.88
CA SER A 117 5.94 -22.80 2.52
C SER A 117 5.59 -21.73 1.50
N TRP A 118 6.34 -21.74 0.40
CA TRP A 118 6.01 -20.95 -0.79
C TRP A 118 4.81 -21.54 -1.49
N ASP A 119 3.94 -20.67 -1.98
CA ASP A 119 2.87 -21.02 -2.90
C ASP A 119 2.93 -20.09 -4.12
N THR A 120 2.58 -20.62 -5.28
CA THR A 120 2.45 -19.83 -6.51
C THR A 120 0.97 -19.69 -6.79
N LEU A 121 0.44 -18.49 -6.55
CA LEU A 121 -1.01 -18.28 -6.58
C LEU A 121 -1.51 -18.22 -8.03
N ASP A 122 -2.32 -19.22 -8.43
CA ASP A 122 -3.14 -19.14 -9.63
C ASP A 122 -4.36 -18.27 -9.36
N LEU A 123 -4.28 -17.01 -9.78
CA LEU A 123 -5.34 -16.03 -9.59
C LEU A 123 -6.52 -16.22 -10.55
N SER A 124 -6.41 -17.15 -11.50
CA SER A 124 -7.54 -17.59 -12.33
C SER A 124 -8.53 -18.43 -11.52
N SER A 125 -8.07 -19.02 -10.40
CA SER A 125 -8.92 -19.74 -9.45
C SER A 125 -9.70 -18.75 -8.57
N PRO A 126 -11.05 -18.76 -8.61
CA PRO A 126 -11.87 -17.86 -7.79
C PRO A 126 -11.62 -18.03 -6.28
N THR A 127 -11.31 -19.26 -5.85
CA THR A 127 -11.02 -19.57 -4.45
C THR A 127 -9.72 -18.91 -3.99
N VAL A 128 -8.65 -19.06 -4.78
CA VAL A 128 -7.34 -18.47 -4.46
C VAL A 128 -7.39 -16.94 -4.52
N LEU A 129 -8.09 -16.38 -5.51
CA LEU A 129 -8.30 -14.94 -5.61
C LEU A 129 -9.07 -14.39 -4.40
N LYS A 130 -10.07 -15.12 -3.91
CA LYS A 130 -10.81 -14.77 -2.70
C LYS A 130 -9.93 -14.81 -1.45
N GLU A 131 -9.05 -15.81 -1.30
CA GLU A 131 -8.08 -15.87 -0.21
C GLU A 131 -7.12 -14.67 -0.22
N LEU A 132 -6.61 -14.31 -1.39
CA LEU A 132 -5.77 -13.12 -1.56
C LEU A 132 -6.53 -11.85 -1.20
N CYS A 133 -7.77 -11.72 -1.67
CA CYS A 133 -8.65 -10.61 -1.36
C CYS A 133 -8.84 -10.45 0.16
N THR A 134 -9.09 -11.54 0.88
CA THR A 134 -9.17 -11.55 2.34
C THR A 134 -7.85 -11.12 2.99
N LEU A 135 -6.70 -11.65 2.55
CA LEU A 135 -5.40 -11.24 3.07
C LEU A 135 -5.19 -9.72 2.93
N LEU A 136 -5.46 -9.16 1.75
CA LEU A 136 -5.25 -7.75 1.45
C LEU A 136 -6.21 -6.86 2.24
N ASN A 137 -7.50 -7.18 2.27
CA ASN A 137 -8.49 -6.40 3.03
C ASN A 137 -8.15 -6.34 4.52
N ASP A 138 -7.65 -7.44 5.09
CA ASP A 138 -7.33 -7.50 6.53
C ASP A 138 -5.97 -6.89 6.88
N ASN A 139 -5.00 -6.91 5.95
CA ASN A 139 -3.58 -6.69 6.27
C ASN A 139 -2.83 -5.69 5.37
N TYR A 140 -3.41 -5.17 4.29
CA TYR A 140 -2.68 -4.27 3.38
C TYR A 140 -2.57 -2.83 3.91
N VAL A 141 -3.54 -2.38 4.71
CA VAL A 141 -3.57 -1.01 5.25
C VAL A 141 -2.76 -0.89 6.54
N GLU A 142 -2.17 0.29 6.75
CA GLU A 142 -1.39 0.68 7.93
C GLU A 142 -2.24 0.78 9.20
N GLU A 143 -1.57 0.71 10.36
CA GLU A 143 -2.17 0.57 11.70
C GLU A 143 -2.79 1.86 12.27
N ASP A 144 -2.52 3.03 11.66
CA ASP A 144 -2.90 4.34 12.20
C ASP A 144 -4.36 4.77 11.86
N GLU A 145 -5.15 3.95 11.16
CA GLU A 145 -6.42 4.37 10.54
C GLU A 145 -7.63 3.63 11.16
N ASN A 146 -7.97 3.94 12.41
CA ASN A 146 -9.19 3.44 13.08
C ASN A 146 -10.51 3.93 12.44
N THR A 147 -10.44 4.71 11.36
CA THR A 147 -11.58 5.35 10.73
C THR A 147 -11.96 4.72 9.40
N PHE A 148 -11.00 4.17 8.64
CA PHE A 148 -11.28 3.62 7.31
C PHE A 148 -10.37 2.45 6.95
N ARG A 149 -10.91 1.45 6.26
CA ARG A 149 -10.18 0.30 5.72
C ARG A 149 -10.42 0.18 4.22
N LEU A 150 -9.35 0.11 3.43
CA LEU A 150 -9.46 -0.16 1.99
C LEU A 150 -10.17 -1.49 1.75
N GLU A 151 -11.01 -1.50 0.73
CA GLU A 151 -11.73 -2.68 0.28
C GLU A 151 -11.38 -2.98 -1.18
N PHE A 152 -10.73 -4.11 -1.38
CA PHE A 152 -10.47 -4.72 -2.67
C PHE A 152 -11.66 -5.61 -3.03
N SER A 153 -12.17 -5.45 -4.25
CA SER A 153 -13.10 -6.39 -4.86
C SER A 153 -12.32 -7.43 -5.66
N LEU A 154 -12.96 -8.56 -5.98
CA LEU A 154 -12.33 -9.62 -6.78
C LEU A 154 -12.04 -9.11 -8.20
N GLU A 155 -12.98 -8.36 -8.76
CA GLU A 155 -12.92 -7.78 -10.10
C GLU A 155 -11.76 -6.79 -10.22
N TYR A 156 -11.54 -5.96 -9.19
CA TYR A 156 -10.41 -5.05 -9.15
C TYR A 156 -9.08 -5.81 -9.07
N LEU A 157 -8.97 -6.84 -8.23
CA LEU A 157 -7.74 -7.62 -8.12
C LEU A 157 -7.45 -8.38 -9.40
N GLN A 158 -8.48 -8.93 -10.06
CA GLN A 158 -8.35 -9.59 -11.36
C GLN A 158 -7.83 -8.61 -12.41
N TRP A 159 -8.44 -7.43 -12.51
CA TRP A 159 -7.98 -6.35 -13.40
C TRP A 159 -6.54 -5.93 -13.10
N ALA A 160 -6.19 -5.75 -11.82
CA ALA A 160 -4.89 -5.25 -11.41
C ALA A 160 -3.76 -6.28 -11.47
N LEU A 161 -4.05 -7.59 -11.44
CA LEU A 161 -3.06 -8.66 -11.35
C LEU A 161 -3.00 -9.60 -12.56
N GLN A 162 -3.97 -9.51 -13.49
CA GLN A 162 -4.00 -10.33 -14.70
C GLN A 162 -4.06 -9.50 -16.00
N PRO A 163 -3.11 -8.58 -16.24
CA PRO A 163 -2.96 -7.92 -17.54
C PRO A 163 -2.47 -8.89 -18.63
N PRO A 164 -2.51 -8.51 -19.92
CA PRO A 164 -1.94 -9.30 -20.99
C PRO A 164 -0.50 -9.77 -20.67
N ASN A 165 -0.21 -11.04 -20.96
CA ASN A 165 1.09 -11.67 -20.70
C ASN A 165 1.50 -11.79 -19.22
N TRP A 166 0.56 -11.69 -18.26
CA TRP A 166 0.84 -11.99 -16.86
C TRP A 166 1.34 -13.43 -16.65
N LEU A 167 2.13 -13.61 -15.61
CA LEU A 167 2.82 -14.88 -15.33
C LEU A 167 2.52 -15.34 -13.91
N ALA A 168 1.88 -16.51 -13.77
CA ALA A 168 1.48 -17.04 -12.47
C ALA A 168 2.67 -17.23 -11.52
N GLN A 169 3.84 -17.62 -12.04
CA GLN A 169 5.07 -17.77 -11.25
C GLN A 169 5.49 -16.49 -10.53
N TRP A 170 5.06 -15.32 -10.99
CA TRP A 170 5.36 -14.04 -10.33
C TRP A 170 4.40 -13.71 -9.18
N ASN A 171 3.32 -14.47 -8.98
CA ASN A 171 2.40 -14.34 -7.85
C ASN A 171 2.90 -15.16 -6.65
N CYS A 172 3.79 -14.58 -5.86
CA CYS A 172 4.45 -15.25 -4.76
C CYS A 172 3.60 -15.18 -3.48
N GLY A 173 3.04 -16.31 -3.07
CA GLY A 173 2.33 -16.47 -1.79
C GLY A 173 3.20 -17.16 -0.73
N VAL A 174 2.93 -16.87 0.54
CA VAL A 174 3.46 -17.63 1.68
C VAL A 174 2.30 -18.21 2.46
N ARG A 175 2.32 -19.52 2.69
CA ARG A 175 1.32 -20.24 3.48
C ARG A 175 1.92 -20.82 4.75
N VAL A 176 1.07 -20.95 5.76
CA VAL A 176 1.38 -21.70 6.98
C VAL A 176 1.18 -23.18 6.71
N ASP A 177 2.15 -24.03 7.01
CA ASP A 177 2.10 -25.46 6.67
C ASP A 177 0.95 -26.20 7.35
N ALA A 178 0.69 -25.87 8.62
CA ALA A 178 -0.26 -26.54 9.49
C ALA A 178 -1.73 -26.38 9.06
N ASN A 179 -2.10 -25.20 8.54
CA ASN A 179 -3.50 -24.88 8.21
C ASN A 179 -3.69 -24.31 6.79
N LYS A 180 -2.61 -24.25 5.99
CA LYS A 180 -2.57 -23.71 4.64
C LYS A 180 -3.01 -22.25 4.50
N LYS A 181 -3.14 -21.50 5.60
CA LYS A 181 -3.56 -20.09 5.56
C LYS A 181 -2.53 -19.23 4.81
N LEU A 182 -3.01 -18.42 3.87
CA LEU A 182 -2.21 -17.41 3.18
C LEU A 182 -1.87 -16.26 4.14
N VAL A 183 -0.58 -15.94 4.28
CA VAL A 183 -0.06 -14.96 5.26
C VAL A 183 0.93 -13.96 4.68
N GLY A 184 1.35 -14.13 3.43
CA GLY A 184 2.19 -13.18 2.72
C GLY A 184 1.93 -13.26 1.22
N PHE A 185 2.06 -12.12 0.56
CA PHE A 185 1.90 -12.01 -0.89
C PHE A 185 2.77 -10.90 -1.47
N ILE A 186 3.31 -11.13 -2.66
CA ILE A 186 3.91 -10.11 -3.53
C ILE A 186 3.75 -10.57 -4.98
N ALA A 187 3.46 -9.64 -5.89
CA ALA A 187 3.32 -9.94 -7.32
C ALA A 187 4.26 -9.07 -8.17
N ALA A 188 4.58 -9.57 -9.36
CA ALA A 188 5.15 -8.78 -10.44
C ALA A 188 4.33 -8.96 -11.72
N LEU A 189 4.25 -7.90 -12.52
CA LEU A 189 3.56 -7.87 -13.81
C LEU A 189 4.55 -7.43 -14.90
N PRO A 190 4.44 -7.92 -16.13
CA PRO A 190 5.26 -7.40 -17.23
C PRO A 190 4.95 -5.92 -17.47
N ALA A 191 5.97 -5.13 -17.79
CA ALA A 191 5.79 -3.75 -18.20
C ALA A 191 6.92 -3.32 -19.14
N ASP A 192 6.57 -2.68 -20.26
CA ASP A 192 7.50 -1.91 -21.05
C ASP A 192 7.47 -0.46 -20.57
N VAL A 193 8.63 0.05 -20.16
CA VAL A 193 8.74 1.36 -19.53
C VAL A 193 9.81 2.17 -20.25
N ARG A 194 9.44 3.39 -20.64
CA ARG A 194 10.36 4.40 -21.11
C ARG A 194 10.88 5.21 -19.92
N ILE A 195 12.20 5.32 -19.82
CA ILE A 195 12.93 6.07 -18.81
C ILE A 195 13.89 7.00 -19.55
N TYR A 196 13.56 8.29 -19.57
CA TYR A 196 14.15 9.29 -20.46
C TYR A 196 14.09 8.79 -21.91
N GLU A 197 15.25 8.61 -22.55
CA GLU A 197 15.36 8.14 -23.94
C GLU A 197 15.43 6.61 -24.07
N THR A 198 15.42 5.87 -22.95
CA THR A 198 15.60 4.41 -22.96
C THR A 198 14.28 3.69 -22.73
N GLU A 199 13.89 2.82 -23.65
CA GLU A 199 12.82 1.85 -23.44
C GLU A 199 13.39 0.55 -22.89
N LYS A 200 12.74 0.02 -21.84
CA LYS A 200 13.20 -1.18 -21.17
C LYS A 200 12.02 -2.06 -20.77
N ARG A 201 12.06 -3.32 -21.22
CA ARG A 201 11.23 -4.39 -20.68
C ARG A 201 11.66 -4.68 -19.25
N MET A 202 10.72 -4.60 -18.32
CA MET A 202 10.94 -4.85 -16.91
C MET A 202 9.67 -5.39 -16.25
N VAL A 203 9.67 -5.47 -14.93
CA VAL A 203 8.46 -5.83 -14.19
C VAL A 203 7.96 -4.70 -13.30
N GLN A 204 6.65 -4.64 -13.11
CA GLN A 204 6.04 -3.77 -12.12
C GLN A 204 5.67 -4.58 -10.87
N VAL A 205 6.21 -4.20 -9.71
CA VAL A 205 5.90 -4.90 -8.44
C VAL A 205 4.59 -4.38 -7.87
N LYS A 206 3.73 -5.30 -7.39
CA LYS A 206 2.40 -4.99 -6.84
C LYS A 206 2.11 -5.75 -5.54
N PHE A 207 1.24 -5.14 -4.73
CA PHE A 207 0.55 -5.76 -3.58
C PHE A 207 1.45 -6.51 -2.58
N LEU A 208 2.61 -5.94 -2.24
CA LEU A 208 3.42 -6.47 -1.14
C LEU A 208 2.63 -6.40 0.17
N CYS A 209 2.22 -7.56 0.67
CA CYS A 209 1.41 -7.70 1.87
C CYS A 209 1.99 -8.78 2.77
N VAL A 210 2.13 -8.46 4.06
CA VAL A 210 2.47 -9.42 5.10
C VAL A 210 1.42 -9.31 6.19
N HIS A 211 0.88 -10.47 6.60
CA HIS A 211 -0.08 -10.55 7.69
C HIS A 211 0.46 -9.81 8.93
N LYS A 212 -0.37 -8.99 9.57
CA LYS A 212 0.04 -8.05 10.66
C LYS A 212 0.93 -8.70 11.72
N LYS A 213 0.53 -9.88 12.20
CA LYS A 213 1.27 -10.68 13.21
C LYS A 213 2.68 -11.13 12.79
N LEU A 214 3.04 -11.03 11.51
CA LEU A 214 4.32 -11.48 10.95
C LEU A 214 5.22 -10.34 10.46
N ARG A 215 4.76 -9.08 10.50
CA ARG A 215 5.48 -7.91 9.94
C ARG A 215 6.87 -7.71 10.56
N LEU A 216 7.05 -8.02 11.84
CA LEU A 216 8.33 -7.89 12.55
C LEU A 216 9.29 -9.09 12.35
N LYS A 217 8.87 -10.13 11.61
CA LYS A 217 9.65 -11.37 11.41
C LYS A 217 10.48 -11.37 10.13
N ARG A 218 10.82 -10.18 9.58
CA ARG A 218 11.63 -10.01 8.36
C ARG A 218 11.10 -10.77 7.12
N MET A 219 9.80 -11.02 7.06
CA MET A 219 9.15 -11.69 5.92
C MET A 219 9.24 -10.87 4.62
N THR A 220 9.11 -9.55 4.73
CA THR A 220 9.14 -8.63 3.57
C THR A 220 10.43 -8.74 2.74
N PRO A 221 11.65 -8.65 3.33
CA PRO A 221 12.89 -8.95 2.62
C PRO A 221 12.92 -10.29 1.87
N VAL A 222 12.37 -11.34 2.47
CA VAL A 222 12.39 -12.70 1.89
C VAL A 222 11.45 -12.79 0.69
N LEU A 223 10.25 -12.17 0.79
CA LEU A 223 9.32 -12.01 -0.33
C LEU A 223 9.94 -11.26 -1.51
N ILE A 224 10.59 -10.12 -1.25
CA ILE A 224 11.22 -9.32 -2.30
C ILE A 224 12.35 -10.12 -2.98
N ARG A 225 13.20 -10.81 -2.21
CA ARG A 225 14.28 -11.64 -2.76
C ARG A 225 13.76 -12.80 -3.59
N GLU A 226 12.70 -13.47 -3.14
CA GLU A 226 12.10 -14.57 -3.90
C GLU A 226 11.48 -14.07 -5.20
N LEU A 227 10.75 -12.95 -5.17
CA LEU A 227 10.20 -12.34 -6.39
C LEU A 227 11.32 -11.97 -7.36
N ALA A 228 12.37 -11.28 -6.88
CA ALA A 228 13.53 -10.92 -7.69
C ALA A 228 14.20 -12.17 -8.30
N ARG A 229 14.33 -13.27 -7.54
CA ARG A 229 14.85 -14.55 -8.05
C ARG A 229 13.99 -15.08 -9.20
N ARG A 230 12.66 -15.14 -9.03
CA ARG A 230 11.72 -15.64 -10.07
C ARG A 230 11.68 -14.76 -11.32
N VAL A 231 11.85 -13.44 -11.16
CA VAL A 231 11.93 -12.48 -12.27
C VAL A 231 13.27 -12.62 -13.00
N ASN A 232 14.39 -12.72 -12.27
CA ASN A 232 15.72 -12.96 -12.85
C ASN A 232 15.79 -14.28 -13.62
N GLN A 233 15.08 -15.33 -13.19
CA GLN A 233 15.00 -16.61 -13.92
C GLN A 233 14.35 -16.48 -15.30
N GLN A 234 13.61 -15.40 -15.55
CA GLN A 234 13.00 -15.08 -16.84
C GLN A 234 13.84 -14.06 -17.64
N GLY A 235 15.07 -13.77 -17.22
CA GLY A 235 15.98 -12.84 -17.90
C GLY A 235 15.66 -11.35 -17.70
N LEU A 236 14.74 -11.01 -16.78
CA LEU A 236 14.43 -9.63 -16.43
C LEU A 236 15.15 -9.26 -15.12
N HIS A 237 15.78 -8.09 -15.10
CA HIS A 237 16.61 -7.66 -13.96
C HIS A 237 16.22 -6.30 -13.39
N GLN A 238 15.32 -5.59 -14.05
CA GLN A 238 14.80 -4.29 -13.63
C GLN A 238 13.37 -4.42 -13.13
N ALA A 239 12.98 -3.51 -12.24
CA ALA A 239 11.59 -3.38 -11.84
C ALA A 239 11.22 -1.92 -11.55
N VAL A 240 9.95 -1.59 -11.71
CA VAL A 240 9.35 -0.32 -11.28
C VAL A 240 8.36 -0.57 -10.16
N TYR A 241 8.37 0.29 -9.13
CA TYR A 241 7.45 0.18 -8.01
C TYR A 241 7.18 1.53 -7.36
N THR A 242 6.06 1.60 -6.64
CA THR A 242 5.64 2.79 -5.91
C THR A 242 5.41 2.45 -4.44
N ALA A 243 5.70 3.40 -3.55
CA ALA A 243 5.40 3.25 -2.13
C ALA A 243 4.94 4.57 -1.52
N GLY A 244 4.03 4.50 -0.55
CA GLY A 244 3.63 5.67 0.26
C GLY A 244 4.61 6.02 1.38
N ARG A 245 5.59 5.14 1.63
CA ARG A 245 6.72 5.39 2.55
C ARG A 245 7.99 5.64 1.73
N VAL A 246 8.93 6.36 2.33
CA VAL A 246 10.20 6.71 1.70
C VAL A 246 11.21 5.57 1.88
N LEU A 247 11.74 5.09 0.76
CA LEU A 247 12.79 4.08 0.64
C LEU A 247 14.01 4.70 -0.09
N PRO A 248 15.21 4.12 -0.01
CA PRO A 248 16.34 4.54 -0.83
C PRO A 248 16.19 4.06 -2.29
N THR A 249 16.21 4.89 -3.33
CA THR A 249 16.02 6.35 -3.35
C THR A 249 14.93 6.67 -4.36
N PRO A 250 13.92 7.49 -4.01
CA PRO A 250 12.85 7.78 -4.95
C PRO A 250 13.39 8.65 -6.09
N MET A 251 13.02 8.27 -7.31
CA MET A 251 13.34 9.04 -8.51
C MET A 251 12.45 10.26 -8.64
N SER A 252 11.19 10.12 -8.23
CA SER A 252 10.20 11.18 -8.15
C SER A 252 9.26 10.94 -6.96
N SER A 253 8.64 12.00 -6.47
CA SER A 253 7.71 11.98 -5.34
C SER A 253 6.55 12.90 -5.64
N CYS A 254 5.36 12.36 -5.81
CA CYS A 254 4.16 13.12 -6.13
C CYS A 254 3.27 13.21 -4.90
N ARG A 255 2.85 14.42 -4.52
CA ARG A 255 1.78 14.60 -3.54
C ARG A 255 0.44 14.23 -4.12
N CYS A 256 -0.41 13.74 -3.26
CA CYS A 256 -1.79 13.45 -3.61
C CYS A 256 -2.70 14.63 -3.29
N TRP A 257 -3.76 14.76 -4.06
CA TRP A 257 -4.74 15.83 -3.97
C TRP A 257 -6.14 15.24 -3.98
N HIS A 258 -7.05 15.86 -3.23
CA HIS A 258 -8.42 15.38 -3.03
C HIS A 258 -9.45 16.45 -3.33
N ARG A 259 -10.49 16.08 -4.06
CA ARG A 259 -11.66 16.89 -4.31
C ARG A 259 -12.89 16.20 -3.72
N LEU A 260 -13.51 16.83 -2.73
CA LEU A 260 -14.81 16.40 -2.24
C LEU A 260 -15.88 16.64 -3.31
N LEU A 261 -16.58 15.59 -3.70
CA LEU A 261 -17.68 15.65 -4.67
C LEU A 261 -18.97 16.01 -3.94
N ASN A 262 -19.10 17.28 -3.53
CA ASN A 262 -20.31 17.76 -2.87
C ASN A 262 -21.42 18.02 -3.91
N PRO A 263 -22.60 17.38 -3.77
CA PRO A 263 -23.69 17.52 -4.73
C PRO A 263 -24.09 18.97 -5.01
N ARG A 264 -24.06 19.85 -4.00
CA ARG A 264 -24.50 21.25 -4.10
C ARG A 264 -23.48 22.19 -4.75
N LYS A 265 -22.23 21.75 -4.94
CA LYS A 265 -21.11 22.61 -5.36
C LYS A 265 -20.54 22.29 -6.74
N LEU A 266 -21.00 21.20 -7.35
CA LEU A 266 -20.60 20.78 -8.69
C LEU A 266 -21.80 20.90 -9.62
N ALA A 267 -21.53 21.20 -10.89
CA ALA A 267 -22.52 21.19 -11.95
C ALA A 267 -23.25 19.82 -12.02
N GLU A 268 -24.40 19.82 -12.70
CA GLU A 268 -25.25 18.63 -12.84
C GLU A 268 -25.03 17.90 -14.16
N VAL A 269 -24.58 18.63 -15.19
CA VAL A 269 -24.42 18.11 -16.55
C VAL A 269 -23.05 18.51 -17.08
N THR A 270 -22.47 17.65 -17.90
CA THR A 270 -21.20 17.89 -18.59
C THR A 270 -21.38 18.86 -19.75
N THR A 271 -20.36 19.67 -20.04
CA THR A 271 -20.42 20.72 -21.08
C THR A 271 -19.60 20.44 -22.33
N THR A 272 -18.63 19.51 -22.26
CA THR A 272 -17.74 19.16 -23.37
C THR A 272 -18.52 18.41 -24.45
N PRO A 273 -18.65 18.96 -25.68
CA PRO A 273 -19.30 18.28 -26.80
C PRO A 273 -18.57 16.97 -27.15
N GLY A 274 -19.29 15.94 -27.58
CA GLY A 274 -18.68 14.67 -27.98
C GLY A 274 -18.14 13.80 -26.83
N LEU A 275 -18.26 14.24 -25.58
CA LEU A 275 -17.86 13.46 -24.41
C LEU A 275 -18.78 12.24 -24.23
N ARG A 276 -18.19 11.05 -24.33
CA ARG A 276 -18.91 9.78 -24.18
C ARG A 276 -18.05 8.69 -23.53
N PRO A 277 -18.63 7.63 -22.97
CA PRO A 277 -17.86 6.46 -22.53
C PRO A 277 -17.02 5.87 -23.67
N MET A 278 -15.83 5.39 -23.32
CA MET A 278 -14.98 4.63 -24.24
C MET A 278 -15.65 3.32 -24.66
N THR A 279 -15.54 2.96 -25.93
CA THR A 279 -15.88 1.64 -26.48
C THR A 279 -14.63 0.91 -26.98
N LYS A 280 -14.81 -0.31 -27.51
CA LYS A 280 -13.68 -1.12 -28.00
C LYS A 280 -13.08 -0.55 -29.29
N GLU A 281 -13.91 0.12 -30.09
CA GLU A 281 -13.53 0.76 -31.35
C GLU A 281 -12.54 1.91 -31.12
N ASP A 282 -12.59 2.55 -29.95
CA ASP A 282 -11.74 3.69 -29.58
C ASP A 282 -10.29 3.28 -29.23
N VAL A 283 -10.01 1.99 -29.03
CA VAL A 283 -8.71 1.48 -28.51
C VAL A 283 -7.53 1.99 -29.34
N VAL A 284 -7.65 2.00 -30.67
CA VAL A 284 -6.57 2.44 -31.57
C VAL A 284 -6.35 3.96 -31.48
N GLY A 285 -7.43 4.74 -31.41
CA GLY A 285 -7.36 6.20 -31.27
C GLY A 285 -6.78 6.60 -29.92
N ILE A 286 -7.23 5.97 -28.83
CA ILE A 286 -6.70 6.18 -27.48
C ILE A 286 -5.23 5.79 -27.40
N HIS A 287 -4.84 4.66 -28.01
CA HIS A 287 -3.44 4.23 -28.04
C HIS A 287 -2.55 5.30 -28.68
N SER A 288 -2.96 5.84 -29.83
CA SER A 288 -2.23 6.89 -30.54
C SER A 288 -2.15 8.19 -29.72
N LEU A 289 -3.28 8.63 -29.15
CA LEU A 289 -3.38 9.84 -28.35
C LEU A 289 -2.54 9.75 -27.06
N LEU A 290 -2.66 8.65 -26.31
CA LEU A 290 -1.87 8.43 -25.11
C LEU A 290 -0.40 8.27 -25.42
N GLN A 291 -0.03 7.55 -26.49
CA GLN A 291 1.37 7.40 -26.87
C GLN A 291 1.98 8.78 -27.17
N ALA A 292 1.28 9.63 -27.93
CA ALA A 292 1.75 10.99 -28.24
C ALA A 292 1.88 11.85 -26.98
N ASN A 293 0.88 11.82 -26.09
CA ASN A 293 0.92 12.58 -24.84
C ASN A 293 2.03 12.10 -23.89
N LEU A 294 2.19 10.79 -23.74
CA LEU A 294 3.13 10.19 -22.80
C LEU A 294 4.61 10.45 -23.17
N ARG A 295 4.92 10.74 -24.45
CA ARG A 295 6.30 11.09 -24.85
C ARG A 295 6.82 12.38 -24.23
N LYS A 296 5.94 13.23 -23.67
CA LYS A 296 6.31 14.49 -22.99
C LYS A 296 7.00 14.26 -21.64
N PHE A 297 6.86 13.06 -21.07
CA PHE A 297 7.33 12.70 -19.73
C PHE A 297 8.60 11.86 -19.79
N TYR A 298 9.42 11.93 -18.74
CA TYR A 298 10.66 11.16 -18.63
C TYR A 298 10.42 9.74 -18.09
N LEU A 299 9.27 9.47 -17.51
CA LEU A 299 8.85 8.12 -17.18
C LEU A 299 7.48 7.88 -17.80
N SER A 300 7.33 6.82 -18.58
CA SER A 300 6.02 6.46 -19.12
C SER A 300 5.95 4.97 -19.45
N PRO A 301 4.76 4.35 -19.35
CA PRO A 301 4.58 3.04 -19.95
C PRO A 301 4.57 3.13 -21.47
N VAL A 302 5.02 2.04 -22.10
CA VAL A 302 4.83 1.76 -23.52
C VAL A 302 3.80 0.64 -23.59
N MET A 303 2.56 0.99 -23.93
CA MET A 303 1.45 0.04 -23.93
C MET A 303 1.16 -0.48 -25.34
N SER A 304 0.84 -1.76 -25.43
CA SER A 304 0.22 -2.39 -26.60
C SER A 304 -1.28 -2.09 -26.66
N LEU A 305 -1.91 -2.37 -27.81
CA LEU A 305 -3.37 -2.26 -27.95
C LEU A 305 -4.14 -3.14 -26.96
N GLN A 306 -3.64 -4.35 -26.69
CA GLN A 306 -4.24 -5.25 -25.70
C GLN A 306 -4.17 -4.70 -24.28
N GLU A 307 -3.07 -4.01 -23.94
CA GLU A 307 -2.93 -3.34 -22.65
C GLU A 307 -3.83 -2.12 -22.54
N ILE A 308 -3.99 -1.32 -23.61
CA ILE A 308 -4.96 -0.22 -23.65
C ILE A 308 -6.38 -0.76 -23.42
N GLU A 309 -6.78 -1.80 -24.15
CA GLU A 309 -8.09 -2.43 -23.96
C GLU A 309 -8.24 -2.96 -22.51
N HIS A 310 -7.26 -3.68 -21.99
CA HIS A 310 -7.33 -4.23 -20.64
C HIS A 310 -7.42 -3.14 -19.56
N TRP A 311 -6.60 -2.10 -19.67
CA TRP A 311 -6.48 -1.08 -18.63
C TRP A 311 -7.55 -0.01 -18.70
N LEU A 312 -8.10 0.31 -19.88
CA LEU A 312 -8.96 1.47 -20.07
C LEU A 312 -10.39 1.14 -20.48
N LEU A 313 -10.67 -0.04 -21.04
CA LEU A 313 -12.05 -0.39 -21.36
C LEU A 313 -12.90 -0.40 -20.08
N PRO A 314 -14.04 0.35 -20.02
CA PRO A 314 -14.80 0.51 -18.79
C PRO A 314 -15.25 -0.82 -18.18
N ARG A 315 -15.03 -0.98 -16.88
CA ARG A 315 -15.49 -2.13 -16.08
C ARG A 315 -16.18 -1.59 -14.84
N GLY A 316 -17.45 -1.97 -14.64
CA GLY A 316 -18.27 -1.51 -13.53
C GLY A 316 -17.55 -1.61 -12.19
N ASP A 317 -17.56 -0.52 -11.42
CA ASP A 317 -16.91 -0.40 -10.11
C ASP A 317 -15.40 -0.70 -10.07
N VAL A 318 -14.72 -0.71 -11.23
CA VAL A 318 -13.26 -0.90 -11.34
C VAL A 318 -12.60 0.26 -12.05
N ILE A 319 -12.95 0.53 -13.31
CA ILE A 319 -12.35 1.56 -14.15
C ILE A 319 -13.42 2.20 -15.02
N ASP A 320 -13.41 3.52 -15.08
CA ASP A 320 -14.23 4.32 -15.97
C ASP A 320 -13.32 5.11 -16.90
N THR A 321 -13.62 5.08 -18.20
CA THR A 321 -12.89 5.85 -19.22
C THR A 321 -13.88 6.52 -20.14
N TYR A 322 -13.61 7.79 -20.44
CA TYR A 322 -14.37 8.63 -21.32
C TYR A 322 -13.46 9.22 -22.39
N VAL A 323 -14.00 9.40 -23.58
CA VAL A 323 -13.34 10.01 -24.72
C VAL A 323 -14.16 11.19 -25.21
N VAL A 324 -13.48 12.12 -25.87
CA VAL A 324 -14.10 13.20 -26.62
C VAL A 324 -13.90 12.93 -28.10
N GLU A 325 -15.00 12.83 -28.83
CA GLU A 325 -15.04 12.69 -30.27
C GLU A 325 -15.34 14.05 -30.90
N GLY A 326 -14.45 14.52 -31.77
CA GLY A 326 -14.64 15.74 -32.55
C GLY A 326 -15.71 15.58 -33.63
N ASP A 327 -16.14 16.69 -34.22
CA ASP A 327 -17.19 16.70 -35.27
C ASP A 327 -16.82 15.87 -36.51
N ASP A 328 -15.53 15.63 -36.74
CA ASP A 328 -14.99 14.81 -37.83
C ASP A 328 -14.87 13.31 -37.48
N GLY A 329 -15.30 12.91 -36.28
CA GLY A 329 -15.19 11.54 -35.76
C GLY A 329 -13.81 11.19 -35.20
N THR A 330 -12.87 12.14 -35.13
CA THR A 330 -11.55 11.88 -34.55
C THR A 330 -11.59 11.99 -33.03
N LEU A 331 -10.84 11.12 -32.34
CA LEU A 331 -10.71 11.20 -30.89
C LEU A 331 -9.68 12.28 -30.53
N THR A 332 -10.14 13.30 -29.81
CA THR A 332 -9.31 14.44 -29.40
C THR A 332 -8.77 14.27 -27.99
N ASP A 333 -9.59 13.75 -27.08
CA ASP A 333 -9.27 13.73 -25.66
C ASP A 333 -9.68 12.39 -25.01
N VAL A 334 -8.98 12.00 -23.95
CA VAL A 334 -9.29 10.81 -23.14
C VAL A 334 -9.04 11.10 -21.67
N VAL A 335 -9.95 10.62 -20.82
CA VAL A 335 -9.82 10.66 -19.36
C VAL A 335 -10.27 9.35 -18.74
N SER A 336 -9.52 8.85 -17.76
CA SER A 336 -9.81 7.59 -17.06
C SER A 336 -9.60 7.70 -15.56
N PHE A 337 -10.44 7.05 -14.78
CA PHE A 337 -10.32 6.99 -13.32
C PHE A 337 -10.80 5.65 -12.77
N TYR A 338 -10.08 5.11 -11.77
CA TYR A 338 -10.41 3.82 -11.15
C TYR A 338 -11.06 3.97 -9.79
N SER A 339 -11.83 2.96 -9.41
CA SER A 339 -12.62 2.92 -8.19
C SER A 339 -11.85 2.41 -6.98
N VAL A 340 -11.91 3.16 -5.88
CA VAL A 340 -11.37 2.79 -4.58
C VAL A 340 -12.48 2.89 -3.54
N SER A 341 -12.97 1.74 -3.10
CA SER A 341 -13.90 1.65 -1.97
C SER A 341 -13.15 1.50 -0.65
N SER A 342 -13.65 2.14 0.39
CA SER A 342 -13.20 1.97 1.76
C SER A 342 -14.38 1.76 2.69
N ARG A 343 -14.25 0.85 3.66
CA ARG A 343 -15.20 0.70 4.76
C ARG A 343 -14.91 1.73 5.84
N VAL A 344 -15.93 2.45 6.29
CA VAL A 344 -15.86 3.36 7.44
C VAL A 344 -16.02 2.54 8.72
N LEU A 345 -15.12 2.73 9.66
CA LEU A 345 -15.12 2.05 10.95
C LEU A 345 -15.70 2.98 12.03
N ASN A 346 -16.51 2.42 12.93
CA ASN A 346 -16.99 3.10 14.14
C ASN A 346 -17.79 4.40 13.90
N HIS A 347 -18.46 4.52 12.75
CA HIS A 347 -19.32 5.66 12.44
C HIS A 347 -20.80 5.23 12.42
N PRO A 348 -21.72 5.96 13.08
CA PRO A 348 -23.10 5.49 13.32
C PRO A 348 -23.99 5.47 12.06
N VAL A 349 -23.67 6.29 11.05
CA VAL A 349 -24.51 6.49 9.86
C VAL A 349 -23.82 6.00 8.58
N HIS A 350 -22.66 6.55 8.24
CA HIS A 350 -21.91 6.18 7.04
C HIS A 350 -21.04 4.93 7.26
N THR A 351 -21.18 3.94 6.37
CA THR A 351 -20.48 2.66 6.44
C THR A 351 -19.42 2.48 5.36
N GLY A 352 -19.46 3.29 4.30
CA GLY A 352 -18.55 3.22 3.16
C GLY A 352 -18.17 4.61 2.65
N LEU A 353 -17.03 4.66 1.95
CA LEU A 353 -16.53 5.81 1.22
C LEU A 353 -16.08 5.34 -0.16
N ARG A 354 -16.61 5.94 -1.22
CA ARG A 354 -16.22 5.68 -2.61
C ARG A 354 -15.33 6.80 -3.11
N GLU A 355 -14.13 6.45 -3.56
CA GLU A 355 -13.14 7.39 -4.06
C GLU A 355 -12.78 7.03 -5.51
N ALA A 356 -12.85 8.00 -6.42
CA ALA A 356 -12.36 7.88 -7.79
C ALA A 356 -10.91 8.36 -7.84
N HIS A 357 -10.02 7.63 -8.49
CA HIS A 357 -8.61 8.00 -8.64
C HIS A 357 -8.28 8.21 -10.12
N LEU A 358 -7.82 9.40 -10.46
CA LEU A 358 -7.35 9.72 -11.82
C LEU A 358 -6.24 8.76 -12.24
N LEU A 359 -6.45 8.09 -13.37
CA LEU A 359 -5.48 7.17 -13.96
C LEU A 359 -4.70 7.86 -15.09
N TYR A 360 -5.39 8.29 -16.15
CA TYR A 360 -4.81 9.06 -17.25
C TYR A 360 -5.74 10.18 -17.67
N VAL A 361 -5.14 11.30 -18.09
CA VAL A 361 -5.78 12.36 -18.85
C VAL A 361 -4.84 12.77 -19.97
N ALA A 362 -5.36 12.83 -21.19
CA ALA A 362 -4.67 13.38 -22.34
C ALA A 362 -5.66 14.21 -23.14
N SER A 363 -5.32 15.48 -23.33
CA SER A 363 -6.16 16.47 -24.00
C SER A 363 -5.38 17.04 -25.18
N ALA A 364 -5.97 17.01 -26.38
CA ALA A 364 -5.41 17.64 -27.57
C ALA A 364 -6.21 18.87 -28.01
N ALA A 365 -7.52 18.91 -27.72
CA ALA A 365 -8.41 19.99 -28.14
C ALA A 365 -9.08 20.71 -26.96
N THR A 366 -9.51 19.96 -25.96
CA THR A 366 -10.26 20.52 -24.82
C THR A 366 -9.32 21.13 -23.78
N ASP A 367 -9.69 22.25 -23.15
CA ASP A 367 -8.93 22.77 -22.00
C ASP A 367 -8.95 21.74 -20.85
N SER A 368 -7.80 21.49 -20.24
CA SER A 368 -7.69 20.45 -19.20
C SER A 368 -8.54 20.73 -17.96
N VAL A 369 -8.85 22.00 -17.68
CA VAL A 369 -9.74 22.39 -16.57
C VAL A 369 -11.18 22.02 -16.89
N ASP A 370 -11.62 22.22 -18.12
CA ASP A 370 -12.98 21.91 -18.56
C ASP A 370 -13.21 20.39 -18.61
N LEU A 371 -12.29 19.65 -19.25
CA LEU A 371 -12.34 18.20 -19.32
C LEU A 371 -12.35 17.55 -17.92
N MET A 372 -11.48 18.03 -17.03
CA MET A 372 -11.46 17.54 -15.65
C MET A 372 -12.67 18.01 -14.83
N GLY A 373 -13.22 19.19 -15.14
CA GLY A 373 -14.47 19.68 -14.56
C GLY A 373 -15.62 18.72 -14.84
N ASP A 374 -15.79 18.32 -16.11
CA ASP A 374 -16.78 17.33 -16.53
C ASP A 374 -16.51 15.95 -15.96
N THR A 375 -15.24 15.56 -15.83
CA THR A 375 -14.84 14.30 -15.18
C THR A 375 -15.31 14.25 -13.72
N LEU A 376 -15.25 15.36 -12.97
CA LEU A 376 -15.77 15.45 -11.61
C LEU A 376 -17.31 15.33 -11.57
N VAL A 377 -18.01 15.86 -12.58
CA VAL A 377 -19.47 15.71 -12.72
C VAL A 377 -19.83 14.24 -12.99
N LEU A 378 -19.09 13.56 -13.87
CA LEU A 378 -19.27 12.13 -14.17
C LEU A 378 -18.98 11.24 -12.95
N ALA A 379 -17.93 11.54 -12.19
CA ALA A 379 -17.66 10.82 -10.95
C ALA A 379 -18.76 11.06 -9.90
N LYS A 380 -19.27 12.29 -9.78
CA LYS A 380 -20.40 12.60 -8.90
C LYS A 380 -21.66 11.82 -9.31
N SER A 381 -21.99 11.76 -10.60
CA SER A 381 -23.18 11.05 -11.09
C SER A 381 -23.11 9.53 -10.86
N LYS A 382 -21.89 8.97 -10.81
CA LYS A 382 -21.62 7.57 -10.42
C LYS A 382 -21.60 7.33 -8.91
N GLY A 383 -21.85 8.35 -8.09
CA GLY A 383 -21.93 8.23 -6.63
C GLY A 383 -20.57 8.11 -5.94
N PHE A 384 -19.50 8.65 -6.53
CA PHE A 384 -18.24 8.83 -5.80
C PHE A 384 -18.35 10.01 -4.82
N ASP A 385 -17.75 9.86 -3.64
CA ASP A 385 -17.72 10.89 -2.60
C ASP A 385 -16.51 11.82 -2.75
N VAL A 386 -15.40 11.26 -3.24
CA VAL A 386 -14.10 11.94 -3.35
C VAL A 386 -13.46 11.60 -4.69
N PHE A 387 -12.85 12.59 -5.32
CA PHE A 387 -11.99 12.39 -6.48
C PHE A 387 -10.54 12.72 -6.11
N SER A 388 -9.61 11.86 -6.50
CA SER A 388 -8.22 11.94 -6.11
C SER A 388 -7.31 11.93 -7.32
N ALA A 389 -6.28 12.76 -7.26
CA ALA A 389 -5.29 12.87 -8.33
C ALA A 389 -3.90 13.10 -7.71
N LEU A 390 -2.87 12.62 -8.40
CA LEU A 390 -1.49 12.96 -8.07
C LEU A 390 -1.10 14.26 -8.77
N GLU A 391 -0.17 15.02 -8.19
CA GLU A 391 0.49 16.15 -8.88
C GLU A 391 1.51 15.70 -9.96
N ALA A 392 1.22 14.56 -10.60
CA ALA A 392 1.98 14.00 -11.71
C ALA A 392 1.49 14.60 -13.05
N MET A 393 2.27 14.40 -14.11
CA MET A 393 1.95 14.89 -15.46
C MET A 393 1.63 16.41 -15.45
N ASP A 394 0.69 16.84 -16.30
CA ASP A 394 0.23 18.23 -16.37
C ASP A 394 -0.90 18.53 -15.36
N ASN A 395 -1.15 17.65 -14.38
CA ASN A 395 -2.34 17.72 -13.52
C ASN A 395 -2.41 19.02 -12.70
N ARG A 396 -1.27 19.59 -12.34
CA ARG A 396 -1.20 20.84 -11.57
C ARG A 396 -1.95 22.00 -12.24
N SER A 397 -2.10 21.97 -13.56
CA SER A 397 -2.85 22.96 -14.34
C SER A 397 -4.32 23.10 -13.90
N PHE A 398 -4.94 22.04 -13.41
CA PHE A 398 -6.36 22.01 -13.01
C PHE A 398 -6.58 21.82 -11.50
N LEU A 399 -5.63 21.26 -10.74
CA LEU A 399 -5.85 20.91 -9.33
C LEU A 399 -6.34 22.09 -8.47
N GLU A 400 -5.63 23.22 -8.51
CA GLU A 400 -5.99 24.41 -7.71
C GLU A 400 -7.29 25.06 -8.24
N LYS A 401 -7.42 25.18 -9.57
CA LYS A 401 -8.59 25.80 -10.22
C LYS A 401 -9.89 25.03 -9.92
N LEU A 402 -9.81 23.70 -9.92
CA LEU A 402 -10.92 22.80 -9.59
C LEU A 402 -11.05 22.54 -8.08
N LYS A 403 -10.36 23.31 -7.23
CA LYS A 403 -10.49 23.31 -5.78
C LYS A 403 -10.19 21.93 -5.16
N PHE A 404 -9.18 21.25 -5.67
CA PHE A 404 -8.57 20.12 -4.96
C PHE A 404 -7.77 20.64 -3.76
N SER A 405 -7.73 19.83 -2.71
CA SER A 405 -6.95 20.09 -1.49
C SER A 405 -5.76 19.15 -1.42
N ILE A 406 -4.60 19.68 -1.03
CA ILE A 406 -3.36 18.91 -0.85
C ILE A 406 -3.54 17.89 0.28
N SER A 407 -3.10 16.66 0.04
CA SER A 407 -2.94 15.62 1.05
C SER A 407 -1.54 15.68 1.68
N ASP A 408 -1.43 15.22 2.92
CA ASP A 408 -0.15 14.93 3.59
C ASP A 408 0.53 13.65 3.06
N LYS A 409 -0.19 12.83 2.29
CA LYS A 409 0.35 11.60 1.68
C LYS A 409 1.03 11.89 0.35
N SER A 410 2.20 11.29 0.18
CA SER A 410 2.98 11.30 -1.07
C SER A 410 3.11 9.88 -1.61
N LEU A 411 3.17 9.75 -2.94
CA LEU A 411 3.52 8.53 -3.63
C LEU A 411 4.92 8.68 -4.22
N HIS A 412 5.80 7.74 -3.89
CA HIS A 412 7.19 7.76 -4.29
C HIS A 412 7.44 6.70 -5.36
N TYR A 413 8.15 7.05 -6.43
CA TYR A 413 8.46 6.19 -7.57
C TYR A 413 9.90 5.69 -7.50
N TYR A 414 10.10 4.40 -7.77
CA TYR A 414 11.39 3.73 -7.65
C TYR A 414 11.64 2.83 -8.85
N LEU A 415 12.92 2.71 -9.21
CA LEU A 415 13.41 1.62 -10.05
C LEU A 415 14.36 0.73 -9.25
N TYR A 416 14.23 -0.57 -9.47
CA TYR A 416 15.16 -1.59 -9.01
C TYR A 416 16.19 -1.87 -10.10
N ASN A 417 17.47 -1.94 -9.72
CA ASN A 417 18.60 -2.17 -10.61
C ASN A 417 18.64 -1.22 -11.83
N TRP A 418 18.28 0.04 -11.61
CA TRP A 418 18.42 1.11 -12.59
C TRP A 418 18.75 2.42 -11.86
N MET A 419 19.69 3.17 -12.40
CA MET A 419 20.02 4.52 -11.97
C MET A 419 19.66 5.51 -13.07
N CYS A 420 19.08 6.64 -12.67
CA CYS A 420 18.85 7.78 -13.53
C CYS A 420 18.75 9.06 -12.66
N PRO A 421 18.89 10.26 -13.24
CA PRO A 421 18.66 11.50 -12.53
C PRO A 421 17.23 11.59 -11.98
N LYS A 422 17.06 12.32 -10.87
CA LYS A 422 15.74 12.58 -10.28
C LYS A 422 14.86 13.36 -11.25
N MET A 423 13.58 13.04 -11.25
CA MET A 423 12.56 13.66 -12.07
C MET A 423 11.66 14.52 -11.19
N SER A 424 11.19 15.64 -11.73
CA SER A 424 10.11 16.40 -11.11
C SER A 424 8.78 15.66 -11.27
N PRO A 425 7.78 15.92 -10.41
CA PRO A 425 6.47 15.27 -10.49
C PRO A 425 5.77 15.42 -11.85
N ASP A 426 5.93 16.57 -12.51
CA ASP A 426 5.39 16.87 -13.85
C ASP A 426 6.05 16.05 -14.98
N LYS A 427 7.14 15.32 -14.68
CA LYS A 427 7.85 14.45 -15.63
C LYS A 427 7.60 12.96 -15.41
N VAL A 428 6.70 12.60 -14.51
CA VAL A 428 6.28 11.22 -14.28
C VAL A 428 4.77 11.06 -14.52
N PRO A 429 4.29 9.85 -14.86
CA PRO A 429 2.89 9.62 -15.12
C PRO A 429 2.14 9.40 -13.81
N SER A 430 0.84 9.72 -13.78
CA SER A 430 -0.04 9.40 -12.63
C SER A 430 0.01 7.90 -12.27
N ALA A 431 0.25 7.05 -13.26
CA ALA A 431 0.59 5.64 -13.06
C ALA A 431 1.51 5.16 -14.19
N VAL A 432 2.50 4.31 -13.87
CA VAL A 432 3.22 3.53 -14.90
C VAL A 432 2.35 2.34 -15.37
N CYS A 433 1.36 1.95 -14.57
CA CYS A 433 0.24 1.02 -14.83
C CYS A 433 -0.61 1.08 -13.55
N PRO A 434 -1.94 0.85 -13.57
CA PRO A 434 -2.83 1.23 -12.48
C PRO A 434 -2.27 0.85 -11.11
N PRO A 435 -2.04 1.83 -10.21
CA PRO A 435 -1.29 1.58 -8.99
C PRO A 435 -2.05 0.57 -8.13
N ALA A 436 -1.32 -0.25 -7.36
CA ALA A 436 -1.97 -0.97 -6.27
C ALA A 436 -2.64 0.08 -5.37
N LYS A 437 -3.94 -0.03 -5.07
CA LYS A 437 -4.69 0.99 -4.30
C LYS A 437 -3.85 1.50 -3.12
N THR A 438 -3.25 2.68 -3.26
CA THR A 438 -2.55 3.38 -2.18
C THR A 438 -3.45 4.50 -1.75
N ARG A 439 -4.03 4.39 -0.54
CA ARG A 439 -4.93 5.41 -0.03
C ARG A 439 -4.16 6.69 0.22
N CYS A 440 -4.54 7.75 -0.48
CA CYS A 440 -4.00 9.09 -0.30
C CYS A 440 -4.74 9.91 0.76
N CYS A 441 -5.95 9.52 1.17
CA CYS A 441 -6.74 10.28 2.12
C CYS A 441 -6.18 10.17 3.55
N HIS A 442 -5.53 11.22 4.09
CA HIS A 442 -5.46 11.48 5.56
C HIS A 442 -6.11 12.82 5.96
N SER A 443 -6.37 13.73 5.02
CA SER A 443 -6.74 15.11 5.39
C SER A 443 -8.23 15.37 5.60
N LEU A 444 -9.11 14.36 5.50
CA LEU A 444 -10.52 14.52 5.89
C LEU A 444 -10.68 14.41 7.41
N TYR A 445 -9.91 15.21 8.16
CA TYR A 445 -10.34 15.67 9.48
C TYR A 445 -11.55 16.57 9.24
N LEU A 446 -12.72 15.93 9.14
CA LEU A 446 -14.02 16.56 9.26
C LEU A 446 -14.00 17.35 10.56
N LYS A 447 -13.76 18.67 10.49
CA LYS A 447 -14.05 19.57 11.61
C LYS A 447 -15.50 19.28 12.01
N PRO A 448 -15.82 19.04 13.29
CA PRO A 448 -17.18 18.70 13.75
C PRO A 448 -18.25 19.77 13.49
N LYS A 449 -17.92 20.87 12.81
CA LYS A 449 -18.78 22.05 12.62
C LYS A 449 -19.56 22.08 11.31
N VAL A 450 -19.43 21.10 10.42
CA VAL A 450 -20.11 21.12 9.09
C VAL A 450 -21.48 20.42 9.08
N PHE A 451 -21.89 19.76 10.18
CA PHE A 451 -23.19 19.08 10.27
C PHE A 451 -24.25 19.80 11.14
N HIS A 452 -24.06 21.08 11.46
CA HIS A 452 -25.09 21.90 12.12
C HIS A 452 -25.49 23.07 11.23
N THR A 453 -26.22 22.79 10.14
CA THR A 453 -27.10 23.74 9.44
C THR A 453 -27.85 23.01 8.33
N ILE A 454 -28.81 22.17 8.73
CA ILE A 454 -29.97 21.88 7.90
C ILE A 454 -31.16 22.32 8.77
N PRO A 455 -31.82 23.45 8.49
CA PRO A 455 -33.04 23.79 9.18
C PRO A 455 -34.13 22.81 8.74
N PHE A 456 -34.82 22.24 9.72
CA PHE A 456 -36.09 21.55 9.53
C PHE A 456 -37.13 22.57 9.05
N CYS A 457 -37.73 22.33 7.89
CA CYS A 457 -39.11 22.64 7.54
C CYS A 457 -39.60 21.56 6.58
#